data_AF-A0A2Z2MA20-F1
#
_entry.id   AF-A0A2Z2MA20-F1
#
_cell.length_a   1.000
_cell.length_b   1.000
_cell.length_c   1.000
_cell.angle_alpha   90.00
_cell.angle_beta   90.00
_cell.angle_gamma   90.00
#
_symmetry.space_group_name_H-M   'P 1'
#
loop_
_entity.id
_entity.type
_entity.pdbx_description
1 polymer ?
#
loop_
_entity_poly.entity_id
_entity_poly.type
_entity_poly.pdbx_seq_one_letter_code
_entity_poly.pdbx_strand_id
1 'polypeptide(L)'
;MEKTDDNLIPELRDLLGKLMRLDEKELISYWIEGELEEAEMYSELARTIRDIVWDDRIPKVFEELANQRLQHSEILLKTYKSLFREEPTKNVDLPPM
;
A
#
# COMPACT_ATOMS: atom_id res chain seq x y z
N MET A 1 -8.75 -21.31 16.65
CA MET A 1 -7.57 -20.67 16.06
C MET A 1 -7.40 -21.26 14.68
N GLU A 2 -7.78 -20.50 13.66
CA GLU A 2 -7.81 -20.92 12.27
C GLU A 2 -6.37 -21.03 11.74
N LYS A 3 -6.03 -22.17 11.12
CA LYS A 3 -4.71 -22.45 10.56
C LYS A 3 -4.62 -21.82 9.16
N THR A 4 -4.37 -20.52 9.09
CA THR A 4 -4.28 -19.81 7.79
C THR A 4 -2.84 -19.75 7.26
N ASP A 5 -1.84 -19.99 8.11
CA ASP A 5 -0.41 -19.80 7.75
C ASP A 5 0.21 -20.94 6.94
N ASP A 6 -0.36 -22.16 6.91
CA ASP A 6 0.31 -23.31 6.30
C ASP A 6 0.41 -23.25 4.76
N ASN A 7 -0.32 -22.34 4.09
CA ASN A 7 -0.36 -22.21 2.63
C ASN A 7 0.41 -21.00 2.05
N LEU A 8 1.06 -20.17 2.88
CA LEU A 8 1.86 -19.04 2.38
C LEU A 8 3.21 -19.54 1.83
N ILE A 9 3.61 -18.99 0.67
CA ILE A 9 4.99 -19.15 0.17
C ILE A 9 5.99 -18.60 1.21
N PRO A 10 7.19 -19.19 1.34
CA PRO A 10 8.15 -18.85 2.39
C PRO A 10 8.42 -17.36 2.54
N GLU A 11 8.47 -16.63 1.44
CA GLU A 11 8.72 -15.19 1.37
C GLU A 11 7.61 -14.37 2.03
N LEU A 12 6.34 -14.72 1.76
CA LEU A 12 5.20 -14.04 2.39
C LEU A 12 5.13 -14.33 3.88
N ARG A 13 5.51 -15.54 4.30
CA ARG A 13 5.58 -15.91 5.73
C ARG A 13 6.66 -15.12 6.46
N ASP A 14 7.83 -14.94 5.84
CA ASP A 14 8.92 -14.13 6.39
C ASP A 14 8.50 -12.65 6.50
N LEU A 15 7.88 -12.10 5.44
CA LEU A 15 7.35 -10.74 5.46
C LEU A 15 6.31 -10.55 6.57
N LEU A 16 5.34 -11.47 6.69
CA LEU A 16 4.35 -11.44 7.77
C LEU A 16 5.01 -11.45 9.15
N GLY A 17 6.02 -12.30 9.33
CA GLY A 17 6.80 -12.38 10.57
C GLY A 17 7.55 -11.08 10.90
N LYS A 18 7.97 -10.31 9.89
CA LYS A 18 8.59 -8.98 10.07
C LYS A 18 7.54 -7.91 10.37
N LEU A 19 6.41 -7.91 9.67
CA LEU A 19 5.30 -6.98 9.92
C LEU A 19 4.75 -7.11 11.35
N MET A 20 4.65 -8.33 11.87
CA MET A 20 4.22 -8.58 13.25
C MET A 20 5.18 -8.05 14.33
N ARG A 21 6.40 -7.65 13.96
CA ARG A 21 7.40 -7.08 14.88
C ARG A 21 7.44 -5.56 14.87
N LEU A 22 6.76 -4.93 13.90
CA LEU A 22 6.68 -3.48 13.84
C LEU A 22 5.86 -2.95 15.02
N ASP A 23 6.27 -1.81 15.56
CA ASP A 23 5.41 -1.07 16.48
C ASP A 23 4.23 -0.43 15.72
N GLU A 24 3.23 0.09 16.45
CA GLU A 24 2.04 0.69 15.82
C GLU A 24 2.39 1.85 14.88
N LYS A 25 3.43 2.62 15.22
CA LYS A 25 3.86 3.78 14.44
C LYS A 25 4.53 3.33 13.15
N GLU A 26 5.40 2.33 13.23
CA GLU A 26 6.04 1.69 12.08
C GLU A 26 5.00 1.02 11.18
N LEU A 27 4.07 0.25 11.74
CA LEU A 27 3.05 -0.47 10.97
C LEU A 27 2.15 0.47 10.16
N ILE A 28 1.65 1.54 10.77
CA ILE A 28 0.81 2.52 10.05
C ILE A 28 1.66 3.29 9.02
N SER A 29 2.92 3.60 9.33
CA SER A 29 3.81 4.27 8.37
C SER A 29 4.09 3.39 7.15
N TYR A 30 4.34 2.10 7.37
CA TYR A 30 4.51 1.11 6.32
C TYR A 30 3.28 0.99 5.43
N TRP A 31 2.08 0.99 6.03
CA TRP A 31 0.84 0.92 5.25
C TRP A 31 0.60 2.20 4.44
N ILE A 32 0.88 3.38 4.98
CA ILE A 32 0.80 4.65 4.22
C ILE A 32 1.69 4.58 2.98
N GLU A 33 2.93 4.13 3.14
CA GLU A 33 3.87 4.02 2.01
C GLU A 33 3.38 3.01 0.97
N GLY A 34 2.89 1.84 1.40
CA GLY A 34 2.33 0.84 0.49
C GLY A 34 1.18 1.39 -0.37
N GLU A 35 0.24 2.13 0.22
CA GLU A 35 -0.85 2.76 -0.56
C GLU A 35 -0.32 3.84 -1.53
N LEU A 36 0.75 4.56 -1.18
CA LEU A 36 1.36 5.55 -2.09
C LEU A 36 2.06 4.87 -3.28
N GLU A 37 2.80 3.80 -3.03
CA GLU A 37 3.47 3.02 -4.07
C GLU A 37 2.47 2.33 -5.00
N GLU A 38 1.40 1.75 -4.47
CA GLU A 38 0.32 1.21 -5.31
C GLU A 38 -0.35 2.30 -6.16
N ALA A 39 -0.55 3.50 -5.61
CA ALA A 39 -1.10 4.63 -6.36
C ALA A 39 -0.20 5.03 -7.53
N GLU A 40 1.11 5.10 -7.31
CA GLU A 40 2.10 5.38 -8.34
C GLU A 40 2.10 4.28 -9.41
N MET A 41 2.18 3.02 -9.00
CA MET A 41 2.14 1.87 -9.90
C MET A 41 0.89 1.89 -10.81
N TYR A 42 -0.30 2.09 -10.24
CA TYR A 42 -1.53 2.14 -11.03
C TYR A 42 -1.59 3.34 -11.96
N SER A 43 -1.05 4.50 -11.54
CA SER A 43 -0.95 5.68 -12.40
C SER A 43 -0.03 5.43 -13.60
N GLU A 44 1.12 4.80 -13.38
CA GLU A 44 2.04 4.43 -14.44
C GLU A 44 1.45 3.38 -15.39
N LEU A 45 0.70 2.42 -14.83
CA LEU A 45 0.03 1.39 -15.61
C LEU A 45 -1.08 1.99 -16.49
N ALA A 46 -1.87 2.92 -15.94
CA ALA A 46 -2.87 3.67 -16.71
C ALA A 46 -2.22 4.43 -17.87
N ARG A 47 -1.10 5.13 -17.61
CA ARG A 47 -0.35 5.86 -18.64
C ARG A 47 0.16 4.92 -19.73
N THR A 48 0.80 3.82 -19.33
CA THR A 48 1.39 2.84 -20.25
C THR A 48 0.34 2.19 -21.14
N ILE A 49 -0.77 1.78 -20.54
CA ILE A 49 -1.82 1.07 -21.27
C ILE A 49 -2.56 1.98 -22.24
N ARG A 50 -2.74 3.26 -21.90
CA ARG A 50 -3.39 4.25 -22.77
C ARG A 50 -2.74 4.36 -24.15
N ASP A 51 -1.44 4.11 -24.24
CA ASP A 51 -0.69 4.13 -25.50
C ASP A 51 -0.79 2.80 -26.30
N ILE A 52 -1.30 1.74 -25.67
CA ILE A 52 -1.33 0.38 -26.23
C ILE A 52 -2.75 -0.04 -26.64
N VAL A 53 -3.75 0.27 -25.82
CA VAL A 53 -5.13 -0.19 -26.03
C VAL A 53 -6.00 0.91 -26.61
N TRP A 54 -6.91 0.54 -27.52
CA TRP A 54 -7.92 1.46 -28.06
C TRP A 54 -9.12 1.66 -27.12
N ASP A 55 -9.25 0.82 -26.09
CA ASP A 55 -10.36 0.88 -25.14
C ASP A 55 -9.99 1.69 -23.89
N ASP A 56 -10.44 2.94 -23.86
CA ASP A 56 -10.23 3.87 -22.74
C ASP A 56 -10.81 3.39 -21.41
N ARG A 57 -11.67 2.36 -21.38
CA ARG A 57 -12.20 1.82 -20.12
C ARG A 57 -11.10 1.18 -19.28
N ILE A 58 -10.10 0.56 -19.89
CA ILE A 58 -9.02 -0.12 -19.19
C ILE A 58 -8.11 0.88 -18.44
N PRO A 59 -7.53 1.93 -19.07
CA PRO A 59 -6.72 2.90 -18.34
C PRO A 59 -7.53 3.64 -17.27
N LYS A 60 -8.82 3.90 -17.49
CA LYS A 60 -9.71 4.51 -16.47
C LYS A 60 -9.84 3.66 -15.21
N VAL A 61 -9.93 2.34 -15.32
CA VAL A 61 -9.97 1.47 -14.14
C VAL A 61 -8.69 1.61 -13.32
N PHE A 62 -7.53 1.71 -13.96
CA PHE A 62 -6.26 1.92 -13.25
C PHE A 62 -6.18 3.32 -12.62
N GLU A 63 -6.69 4.35 -13.29
CA GLU A 63 -6.81 5.70 -12.69
C GLU A 63 -7.73 5.71 -11.47
N GLU A 64 -8.85 4.99 -11.52
CA GLU A 64 -9.76 4.84 -10.39
C GLU A 64 -9.08 4.11 -9.22
N LEU A 65 -8.34 3.03 -9.50
CA LEU A 65 -7.56 2.32 -8.48
C LEU A 65 -6.50 3.24 -7.85
N ALA A 66 -5.72 3.96 -8.66
CA ALA A 66 -4.74 4.92 -8.15
C ALA A 66 -5.37 5.96 -7.21
N ASN A 67 -6.51 6.52 -7.60
CA ASN A 67 -7.25 7.49 -6.77
C ASN A 67 -7.75 6.89 -5.46
N GLN A 68 -8.22 5.63 -5.45
CA GLN A 68 -8.64 4.96 -4.23
C GLN A 68 -7.47 4.79 -3.26
N ARG A 69 -6.29 4.41 -3.76
CA ARG A 69 -5.06 4.28 -2.97
C ARG A 69 -4.62 5.61 -2.36
N LEU A 70 -4.67 6.69 -3.12
CA LEU A 70 -4.42 8.05 -2.59
C LEU A 70 -5.41 8.46 -1.49
N GLN A 71 -6.70 8.14 -1.66
CA GLN A 71 -7.71 8.42 -0.64
C GLN A 71 -7.44 7.63 0.64
N HIS A 72 -7.05 6.36 0.53
CA HIS A 72 -6.69 5.54 1.68
C HIS A 72 -5.43 6.06 2.38
N SER A 73 -4.38 6.41 1.64
CA SER A 73 -3.15 6.96 2.22
C SER A 73 -3.43 8.29 2.96
N GLU A 74 -4.30 9.15 2.43
CA GLU A 74 -4.73 10.37 3.12
C GLU A 74 -5.46 10.06 4.45
N ILE A 75 -6.36 9.09 4.45
CA ILE A 75 -7.11 8.69 5.66
C ILE A 75 -6.16 8.11 6.71
N LEU A 76 -5.23 7.25 6.28
CA LEU A 76 -4.21 6.68 7.17
C LEU A 76 -3.31 7.77 7.73
N LEU A 77 -2.86 8.73 6.91
CA LEU A 77 -2.02 9.84 7.37
C LEU A 77 -2.75 10.76 8.36
N LYS A 78 -4.03 11.06 8.11
CA LYS A 78 -4.87 11.83 9.07
C LYS A 78 -5.00 11.08 10.40
N THR A 79 -5.21 9.77 10.34
CA THR A 79 -5.30 8.90 11.52
C THR A 79 -3.99 8.87 12.29
N TYR A 80 -2.88 8.67 11.58
CA TYR A 80 -1.53 8.68 12.13
C TYR A 80 -1.22 9.97 12.89
N LYS A 81 -1.46 11.11 12.25
CA LYS A 81 -1.23 12.44 12.84
C LYS A 81 -2.07 12.66 14.09
N SER A 82 -3.32 12.17 14.09
CA SER A 82 -4.20 12.23 15.26
C SER A 82 -3.70 11.36 16.42
N LEU A 83 -3.13 10.18 16.14
CA LEU A 83 -2.64 9.25 17.16
C LEU A 83 -1.27 9.68 17.72
N PHE A 84 -0.39 10.20 16.86
CA PHE A 84 1.00 10.48 17.18
C PHE A 84 1.33 11.97 17.18
N ARG A 85 0.34 12.84 17.40
CA ARG A 85 0.52 14.29 17.63
C ARG A 85 1.36 14.99 16.56
N GLU A 86 1.05 14.74 15.29
CA GLU A 86 1.78 15.31 14.13
C GLU A 86 3.27 14.95 14.04
N GLU A 87 3.73 13.90 14.75
CA GLU A 87 5.07 13.37 14.53
C GLU A 87 5.23 12.87 13.07
N PRO A 88 6.46 12.88 12.52
CA PRO A 88 6.69 12.37 11.17
C PRO A 88 6.54 10.85 11.11
N THR A 89 6.15 10.36 9.92
CA THR A 89 6.12 8.93 9.59
C THR A 89 7.49 8.29 9.77
N LYS A 90 7.49 6.97 10.03
CA LYS A 90 8.70 6.16 10.11
C LYS A 90 8.99 5.57 8.75
N ASN A 91 10.26 5.61 8.34
CA ASN A 91 10.71 4.77 7.26
C ASN A 91 10.88 3.34 7.79
N VAL A 92 10.27 2.37 7.11
CA VAL A 92 10.32 0.95 7.48
C VAL A 92 11.08 0.23 6.36
N ASP A 93 12.17 -0.45 6.72
CA ASP A 93 13.01 -1.21 5.79
C ASP A 93 12.39 -2.58 5.49
N LEU A 94 11.24 -2.55 4.82
CA LEU A 94 10.51 -3.73 4.34
C LEU A 94 10.05 -3.46 2.90
N PRO A 95 9.90 -4.52 2.07
CA PRO A 95 9.31 -4.33 0.75
C PRO A 95 7.88 -3.77 0.89
N PRO A 96 7.45 -2.89 -0.02
CA PRO A 96 6.10 -2.34 -0.05
C PRO A 96 5.03 -3.42 -0.13
N MET A 97 3.82 -3.07 0.30
CA MET A 97 2.67 -3.98 0.33
C MET A 97 2.08 -4.20 -1.07
#